data_AF-H1L168-F1
#
_entry.id   AF-H1L168-F1
#
_cell.length_a   1.000
_cell.length_b   1.000
_cell.length_c   1.000
_cell.angle_alpha   90.00
_cell.angle_beta   90.00
_cell.angle_gamma   90.00
#
_symmetry.space_group_name_H-M   'P 1'
#
loop_
_entity.id
_entity.type
_entity.pdbx_description
1 polymer ?
#
loop_
_entity_poly.entity_id
_entity_poly.type
_entity_poly.pdbx_seq_one_letter_code
_entity_poly.pdbx_strand_id
1 'polypeptide(L)' 'MEEKKVKKLLHLLEHTEEHFEIIINLMKELNLNAEGYEKLYEELKKENEKLKKELPN' A
#
# COMPACT_ATOMS: atom_id res chain seq x y z
N MET A 1 -19.86 -12.11 9.08
CA MET A 1 -18.47 -12.45 9.50
C MET A 1 -17.46 -12.04 8.43
N GLU A 2 -17.83 -12.13 7.14
CA GLU A 2 -16.99 -11.76 6.01
C GLU A 2 -16.78 -10.24 5.87
N GLU A 3 -17.81 -9.41 6.07
CA GLU A 3 -17.69 -7.94 5.97
C GLU A 3 -16.65 -7.34 6.93
N LYS A 4 -16.55 -7.86 8.17
CA LYS A 4 -15.50 -7.46 9.13
C LYS A 4 -14.10 -7.81 8.62
N LYS A 5 -13.94 -8.94 7.91
CA LYS A 5 -12.66 -9.36 7.34
C LYS A 5 -12.30 -8.48 6.14
N VAL A 6 -13.28 -8.14 5.29
CA VAL A 6 -13.10 -7.20 4.16
C VAL A 6 -12.68 -5.82 4.67
N LYS A 7 -13.38 -5.26 5.66
CA LYS A 7 -13.00 -3.97 6.26
C LYS A 7 -11.60 -3.99 6.87
N LYS A 8 -11.25 -5.07 7.58
CA LYS A 8 -9.91 -5.24 8.14
C LYS A 8 -8.83 -5.30 7.05
N LEU A 9 -9.11 -6.02 5.96
CA LEU A 9 -8.20 -6.11 4.82
C LEU A 9 -7.98 -4.74 4.20
N LEU A 10 -9.05 -4.01 3.85
CA LEU A 10 -8.95 -2.67 3.26
C LEU A 10 -8.14 -1.70 4.13
N HIS A 11 -8.36 -1.73 5.44
CA HIS A 11 -7.62 -0.91 6.39
C HIS A 11 -6.13 -1.28 6.46
N LEU A 12 -5.80 -2.58 6.40
CA LEU A 12 -4.40 -3.02 6.34
C LEU A 12 -3.72 -2.61 5.04
N LEU A 13 -4.43 -2.63 3.92
CA LEU A 13 -3.89 -2.19 2.63
C LEU A 13 -3.55 -0.70 2.66
N GLU A 14 -4.48 0.13 3.15
CA GLU A 14 -4.28 1.57 3.32
C GLU A 14 -3.08 1.88 4.21
N HIS A 15 -3.00 1.28 5.39
CA HIS A 15 -1.84 1.48 6.28
C HIS A 15 -0.51 1.00 5.67
N THR A 16 -0.55 -0.06 4.86
CA THR A 16 0.66 -0.52 4.16
C THR A 16 1.12 0.51 3.13
N GLU A 17 0.18 1.13 2.39
CA GLU A 17 0.50 2.23 1.47
C GLU A 17 1.10 3.44 2.22
N GLU A 18 0.51 3.85 3.34
CA GLU A 18 1.04 4.93 4.20
C GLU A 18 2.47 4.62 4.69
N HIS A 19 2.72 3.37 5.13
CA HIS A 19 4.05 2.96 5.56
C HIS A 19 5.08 3.02 4.42
N PHE A 20 4.71 2.63 3.20
CA PHE A 20 5.59 2.76 2.04
C PHE A 20 5.92 4.22 1.74
N GLU A 21 4.94 5.13 1.78
CA GLU A 21 5.17 6.56 1.59
C GLU A 21 6.14 7.14 2.63
N ILE A 22 5.95 6.78 3.91
CA ILE A 22 6.85 7.21 4.98
C ILE A 22 8.28 6.70 4.73
N ILE A 23 8.44 5.43 4.36
CA ILE A 23 9.77 4.85 4.08
C ILE A 23 10.43 5.58 2.91
N ILE A 24 9.71 5.77 1.79
CA ILE A 24 10.23 6.45 0.61
C ILE A 24 10.64 7.89 0.97
N ASN A 25 9.82 8.61 1.73
CA ASN A 25 10.13 9.97 2.16
C ASN A 25 11.36 10.02 3.06
N LEU A 26 11.47 9.14 4.06
CA LEU A 26 12.66 9.03 4.92
C LEU A 26 13.91 8.69 4.11
N MET A 27 13.81 7.80 3.11
CA MET A 27 14.93 7.50 2.22
C MET A 27 15.38 8.74 1.45
N LYS A 28 14.44 9.53 0.91
CA LYS A 28 14.73 10.79 0.21
C LYS A 28 15.35 11.83 1.13
N GLU A 29 14.83 11.99 2.35
CA GLU A 29 15.38 12.89 3.37
C GLU A 29 16.83 12.53 3.75
N LEU A 30 17.14 11.24 3.76
CA LEU A 30 18.49 10.72 4.04
C LEU A 30 19.41 10.68 2.80
N ASN A 31 19.00 11.25 1.66
CA ASN A 31 19.71 11.19 0.37
C ASN A 31 20.04 9.75 -0.08
N LEU A 32 19.18 8.79 0.25
CA LEU A 32 19.29 7.40 -0.20
C LEU A 32 18.52 7.21 -1.51
N ASN A 33 18.94 6.23 -2.32
CA ASN A 33 18.21 5.87 -3.53
C ASN A 33 16.92 5.11 -3.18
N ALA A 34 15.77 5.76 -3.40
CA ALA A 34 14.44 5.20 -3.13
C ALA A 34 13.78 4.51 -4.34
N GLU A 35 14.41 4.49 -5.53
CA GLU A 35 13.78 4.04 -6.78
C GLU A 35 13.19 2.62 -6.68
N GLY A 36 13.88 1.71 -5.99
CA GLY A 36 13.38 0.35 -5.77
C GLY A 36 12.10 0.31 -4.94
N TYR A 37 12.00 1.15 -3.90
CA TYR A 37 10.83 1.25 -3.05
C TYR A 37 9.68 1.96 -3.76
N GLU A 38 9.96 2.97 -4.59
CA GLU A 38 8.95 3.64 -5.41
C GLU A 38 8.28 2.68 -6.40
N LYS A 39 9.07 1.83 -7.08
CA LYS A 39 8.52 0.79 -7.98
C LYS A 39 7.64 -0.20 -7.22
N LEU A 40 8.10 -0.69 -6.07
CA LEU A 40 7.32 -1.60 -5.23
C LEU A 40 6.02 -0.94 -4.76
N TYR A 41 6.05 0.34 -4.41
CA TYR A 41 4.87 1.09 -3.99
C TYR A 41 3.85 1.23 -5.13
N GLU A 42 4.30 1.52 -6.35
CA GLU A 42 3.42 1.57 -7.51
C GLU A 42 2.80 0.21 -7.83
N GLU A 43 3.55 -0.88 -7.74
CA GLU A 43 3.02 -2.24 -7.92
C GLU A 43 2.00 -2.59 -6.82
N LEU A 44 2.30 -2.28 -5.56
CA LEU A 44 1.39 -2.46 -4.43
C LEU A 44 0.07 -1.71 -4.67
N LYS A 45 0.12 -0.45 -5.08
CA LYS A 45 -1.08 0.35 -5.40
C LYS A 45 -1.93 -0.29 -6.50
N LYS A 46 -1.30 -0.80 -7.56
CA LYS A 46 -2.01 -1.48 -8.66
C LYS A 46 -2.70 -2.74 -8.18
N GLU A 47 -2.04 -3.56 -7.38
CA GLU A 47 -2.62 -4.79 -6.84
C GLU A 47 -3.75 -4.48 -5.84
N ASN A 48 -3.58 -3.48 -4.98
CA ASN A 48 -4.62 -3.04 -4.04
C ASN A 48 -5.87 -2.55 -4.77
N GLU A 49 -5.71 -1.77 -5.85
CA GLU A 49 -6.83 -1.30 -6.67
C GLU A 49 -7.57 -2.44 -7.40
N LYS A 50 -6.85 -3.47 -7.86
CA LYS A 50 -7.49 -4.68 -8.41
C LYS A 50 -8.28 -5.41 -7.34
N LEU A 51 -7.66 -5.65 -6.19
CA LEU A 51 -8.28 -6.36 -5.08
C LEU A 51 -9.55 -5.63 -4.58
N LYS A 52 -9.52 -4.30 -4.48
CA LYS A 52 -10.70 -3.48 -4.14
C LYS A 52 -11.87 -3.68 -5.11
N LYS A 53 -11.62 -3.95 -6.39
CA LYS A 53 -12.66 -4.22 -7.41
C LYS A 53 -13.23 -5.63 -7.31
N GLU A 54 -12.46 -6.57 -6.78
CA GLU A 54 -12.87 -7.98 -6.62
C GLU A 54 -13.57 -8.24 -5.27
N LEU A 55 -13.39 -7.35 -4.30
CA LEU A 55 -14.05 -7.47 -3.01
C LEU A 55 -15.58 -7.27 -3.15
N PRO A 56 -16.40 -8.16 -2.57
CA PRO A 56 -17.85 -8.00 -2.59
C PRO A 56 -18.24 -6.74 -1.80
N ASN A 57 -19.12 -5.92 -2.41
CA ASN A 57 -19.75 -4.77 -1.76
C ASN A 57 -20.57 -5.17 -0.53
#